data_AF-A0A955LWD6-F1
#
_entry.id   AF-A0A955LWD6-F1
#
_cell.length_a   1.000
_cell.length_b   1.000
_cell.length_c   1.000
_cell.angle_alpha   90.00
_cell.angle_beta   90.00
_cell.angle_gamma   90.00
#
_symmetry.space_group_name_H-M   'P 1'
#
loop_
_entity.id
_entity.type
_entity.pdbx_description
1 polymer ?
#
loop_
_entity_poly.entity_id
_entity_poly.type
_entity_poly.pdbx_seq_one_letter_code
_entity_poly.pdbx_strand_id
1 'polypeptide(L)'
;MSRKQTFEQVYNNCSLPLRKFISRKIGYDQTIVDDVFQETFLAAYKSWDTFENKSKYLTWLCRISLNKIADYYRKNIHENSRLVVPLANVFDLFFSHDLTPEEQTVLDELKGQLRTCLNLMPPE
;
A
#
# COMPACT_ATOMS: atom_id res chain seq x y z
N MET A 1 -28.85 9.70 8.62
CA MET A 1 -27.84 8.63 8.76
C MET A 1 -26.78 9.13 9.74
N SER A 2 -26.50 8.41 10.81
CA SER A 2 -25.50 8.82 11.82
C SER A 2 -24.09 8.73 11.25
N ARG A 3 -23.17 9.63 11.65
CA ARG A 3 -21.72 9.60 11.31
C ARG A 3 -21.13 8.20 11.45
N LYS A 4 -21.53 7.50 12.51
CA LYS A 4 -21.10 6.12 12.81
C LYS A 4 -21.59 5.13 11.75
N GLN A 5 -22.83 5.25 11.29
CA GLN A 5 -23.43 4.35 10.29
C GLN A 5 -22.77 4.51 8.91
N THR A 6 -22.43 5.74 8.51
CA THR A 6 -21.74 5.98 7.24
C THR A 6 -20.31 5.44 7.25
N PHE A 7 -19.59 5.64 8.36
CA PHE A 7 -18.24 5.09 8.49
C PHE A 7 -18.25 3.55 8.51
N GLU A 8 -19.21 2.94 9.21
CA GLU A 8 -19.38 1.50 9.28
C GLU A 8 -19.61 0.87 7.88
N GLN A 9 -20.38 1.54 7.02
CA GLN A 9 -20.53 1.10 5.63
C GLN A 9 -19.20 1.14 4.86
N VAL A 10 -18.43 2.21 5.03
CA VAL A 10 -17.11 2.32 4.38
C VAL A 10 -16.15 1.26 4.91
N TYR A 11 -16.15 1.00 6.22
CA TYR A 11 -15.38 -0.06 6.84
C TYR A 11 -15.72 -1.42 6.23
N ASN A 12 -17.00 -1.78 6.20
CA ASN A 12 -17.45 -3.06 5.66
C ASN A 12 -17.06 -3.23 4.18
N ASN A 13 -17.25 -2.18 3.37
CA ASN A 13 -16.97 -2.23 1.93
C ASN A 13 -15.47 -2.22 1.60
N CYS A 14 -14.64 -1.58 2.41
CA CYS A 14 -13.21 -1.39 2.12
C CYS A 14 -12.31 -2.36 2.90
N SER A 15 -12.82 -3.07 3.90
CA SER A 15 -12.02 -3.95 4.78
C SER A 15 -11.18 -4.97 4.01
N LEU A 16 -11.82 -5.87 3.25
CA LEU A 16 -11.12 -6.93 2.50
C LEU A 16 -10.22 -6.38 1.38
N PRO A 17 -10.65 -5.42 0.54
CA PRO A 17 -9.77 -4.81 -0.46
C PRO A 17 -8.54 -4.16 0.15
N LEU A 18 -8.69 -3.44 1.27
CA LEU A 18 -7.59 -2.75 1.93
C LEU A 18 -6.61 -3.74 2.57
N ARG A 19 -7.12 -4.79 3.24
CA ARG A 19 -6.26 -5.86 3.79
C ARG A 19 -5.42 -6.51 2.70
N LYS A 20 -6.05 -6.90 1.58
CA LYS A 20 -5.32 -7.46 0.43
C LYS A 20 -4.28 -6.49 -0.12
N PHE A 21 -4.60 -5.20 -0.19
CA PHE A 21 -3.64 -4.17 -0.61
C PHE A 21 -2.44 -4.10 0.34
N ILE A 22 -2.68 -4.03 1.65
CA ILE A 22 -1.63 -3.96 2.67
C ILE A 22 -0.75 -5.22 2.63
N SER A 23 -1.33 -6.43 2.61
CA SER A 23 -0.56 -7.68 2.57
C SER A 23 0.35 -7.79 1.36
N ARG A 24 -0.09 -7.29 0.19
CA ARG A 24 0.76 -7.25 -1.01
C ARG A 24 1.94 -6.29 -0.89
N LYS A 25 1.90 -5.32 0.03
CA LYS A 25 2.92 -4.28 0.20
C LYS A 25 3.95 -4.62 1.27
N ILE A 26 3.51 -5.20 2.39
CA ILE A 26 4.40 -5.48 3.54
C ILE A 26 4.80 -6.94 3.68
N GLY A 27 4.29 -7.80 2.80
CA GLY A 27 4.40 -9.25 2.94
C GLY A 27 3.19 -9.84 3.67
N TYR A 28 3.08 -11.17 3.62
CA TYR A 28 1.92 -11.90 4.15
C TYR A 28 2.00 -12.18 5.67
N ASP A 29 2.82 -11.42 6.42
CA ASP A 29 2.80 -11.46 7.88
C ASP A 29 1.49 -10.83 8.37
N GLN A 30 0.60 -11.67 8.88
CA GLN A 30 -0.73 -11.25 9.30
C GLN A 30 -0.71 -10.26 10.45
N THR A 31 0.25 -10.37 11.37
CA THR A 31 0.34 -9.50 12.54
C THR A 31 0.58 -8.05 12.11
N ILE A 32 1.54 -7.85 11.20
CA ILE A 32 1.87 -6.51 10.70
C ILE A 32 0.73 -5.96 9.83
N VAL A 33 0.08 -6.82 9.04
CA VAL A 33 -1.07 -6.43 8.22
C VAL A 33 -2.22 -5.95 9.10
N ASP A 34 -2.53 -6.67 10.17
CA ASP A 34 -3.56 -6.31 11.14
C ASP A 34 -3.27 -4.96 11.81
N ASP A 35 -2.03 -4.75 12.26
CA ASP A 35 -1.61 -3.50 12.90
C ASP A 35 -1.77 -2.30 11.94
N VAL A 36 -1.22 -2.41 10.72
CA VAL A 36 -1.32 -1.35 9.70
C VAL A 36 -2.77 -1.09 9.33
N PHE A 37 -3.59 -2.14 9.17
CA PHE A 37 -5.00 -2.03 8.87
C PHE A 37 -5.76 -1.27 9.97
N GLN A 38 -5.53 -1.64 11.22
CA GLN A 38 -6.18 -1.02 12.38
C GLN A 38 -5.77 0.44 12.52
N GLU A 39 -4.48 0.75 12.41
CA GLU A 39 -3.98 2.13 12.44
C GLU A 39 -4.55 2.96 11.29
N THR A 40 -4.73 2.37 10.11
CA THR A 40 -5.30 3.04 8.94
C THR A 40 -6.75 3.46 9.22
N PHE A 41 -7.59 2.54 9.68
CA PHE A 41 -8.98 2.85 9.97
C PHE A 41 -9.15 3.79 11.17
N LEU A 42 -8.28 3.71 12.17
CA LEU A 42 -8.26 4.66 13.28
C LEU A 42 -7.91 6.07 12.81
N ALA A 43 -6.90 6.21 11.95
CA ALA A 43 -6.52 7.49 11.36
C ALA A 43 -7.64 8.03 10.45
N ALA A 44 -8.25 7.17 9.64
CA ALA A 44 -9.39 7.54 8.80
C ALA A 44 -10.58 8.02 9.64
N TYR A 45 -10.90 7.37 10.75
CA TYR A 45 -11.99 7.79 11.63
C TYR A 45 -11.74 9.16 12.27
N LYS A 46 -10.48 9.44 12.65
CA LYS A 46 -10.06 10.74 13.19
C LYS A 46 -10.14 11.86 12.15
N SER A 47 -9.82 11.56 10.89
CA SER A 47 -9.84 12.52 9.77
C SER A 47 -11.13 12.44 8.93
N TRP A 48 -12.18 11.80 9.45
CA TRP A 48 -13.40 11.55 8.69
C TRP A 48 -14.09 12.84 8.25
N ASP A 49 -14.15 13.82 9.15
CA ASP A 49 -14.86 15.08 8.90
C ASP A 49 -14.06 16.04 8.00
N THR A 50 -12.78 15.76 7.76
CA THR A 50 -11.91 16.53 6.84
C THR A 50 -11.80 15.89 5.46
N PHE A 51 -12.50 14.79 5.21
CA PHE A 51 -12.48 14.14 3.90
C PHE A 51 -13.37 14.90 2.92
N GLU A 52 -12.76 15.59 1.97
CA GLU A 52 -13.44 16.47 0.99
C GLU A 52 -14.12 15.71 -0.16
N ASN A 53 -14.20 14.38 -0.11
CA ASN A 53 -14.84 13.53 -1.12
C ASN A 53 -14.31 13.71 -2.57
N LYS A 54 -13.04 14.11 -2.71
CA LYS A 54 -12.35 14.27 -4.00
C LYS A 54 -11.85 12.96 -4.62
N SER A 55 -12.02 11.83 -3.92
CA SER A 55 -11.62 10.49 -4.37
C SER A 55 -12.59 9.44 -3.85
N LYS A 56 -12.50 8.18 -4.33
CA LYS A 56 -13.19 7.06 -3.67
C LYS A 56 -12.61 6.83 -2.28
N TYR A 57 -13.43 6.32 -1.35
CA TYR A 57 -12.99 5.99 0.01
C TYR A 57 -11.83 5.00 0.04
N LEU A 58 -11.86 3.98 -0.82
CA LEU A 58 -10.77 3.00 -0.91
C LEU A 58 -9.44 3.67 -1.31
N THR A 59 -9.45 4.58 -2.28
CA THR A 59 -8.26 5.33 -2.71
C THR A 59 -7.68 6.14 -1.55
N TRP A 60 -8.55 6.82 -0.80
CA TRP A 60 -8.16 7.58 0.38
C TRP A 60 -7.60 6.70 1.50
N LEU A 61 -8.23 5.56 1.79
CA LEU A 61 -7.76 4.59 2.78
C LEU A 61 -6.40 3.99 2.37
N CYS A 62 -6.21 3.65 1.09
CA CYS A 62 -4.92 3.19 0.61
C CYS A 62 -3.83 4.25 0.82
N ARG A 63 -4.14 5.53 0.57
CA ARG A 63 -3.20 6.64 0.84
C ARG A 63 -2.80 6.72 2.31
N ILE A 64 -3.76 6.60 3.22
CA ILE A 64 -3.47 6.56 4.66
C ILE A 64 -2.61 5.34 5.00
N SER A 65 -2.96 4.16 4.48
CA SER A 65 -2.22 2.92 4.75
C SER A 65 -0.77 2.97 4.28
N LEU A 66 -0.49 3.63 3.15
CA LEU A 66 0.89 3.81 2.67
C LEU A 66 1.73 4.63 3.64
N ASN A 67 1.15 5.66 4.28
CA ASN A 67 1.83 6.41 5.33
C ASN A 67 2.14 5.49 6.53
N LYS A 68 1.18 4.63 6.93
CA LYS A 68 1.37 3.67 8.02
C LYS A 68 2.43 2.62 7.73
N ILE A 69 2.47 2.12 6.50
CA ILE A 69 3.50 1.21 6.02
C ILE A 69 4.88 1.90 6.04
N ALA A 70 4.97 3.14 5.56
CA ALA A 70 6.21 3.89 5.60
C ALA A 70 6.69 4.11 7.04
N ASP A 71 5.78 4.44 7.98
CA ASP A 71 6.10 4.58 9.39
C ASP A 71 6.56 3.26 10.02
N TYR A 72 5.93 2.14 9.65
CA TYR A 72 6.38 0.80 10.06
C TYR A 72 7.82 0.55 9.59
N TYR A 73 8.14 0.75 8.31
CA TYR A 73 9.49 0.52 7.81
C TYR A 73 10.52 1.49 8.39
N ARG A 74 10.18 2.76 8.62
CA ARG A 74 11.07 3.73 9.29
C ARG A 74 11.47 3.32 10.70
N LYS A 75 10.58 2.65 11.43
CA LYS A 75 10.85 2.16 12.80
C LYS A 75 11.68 0.88 12.81
N ASN A 76 11.52 0.02 11.81
CA ASN A 76 12.17 -1.30 11.75
C ASN A 76 13.51 -1.29 11.01
N ILE A 77 13.66 -0.43 10.01
CA ILE A 77 14.90 -0.22 9.27
C ILE A 77 15.63 0.92 9.99
N HIS A 78 16.56 0.60 10.89
CA HIS A 78 17.41 1.48 11.71
C HIS A 78 17.53 2.97 11.27
N GLU A 79 17.63 3.87 12.27
CA GLU A 79 17.79 5.34 12.18
C GLU A 79 18.82 5.89 11.15
N ASN A 80 19.67 5.05 10.55
CA ASN A 80 20.69 5.42 9.56
C ASN A 80 20.38 5.02 8.11
N SER A 81 19.30 4.29 7.81
CA SER A 81 18.97 3.88 6.43
C SER A 81 17.96 4.83 5.78
N ARG A 82 18.47 5.77 4.98
CA ARG A 82 17.71 6.75 4.19
C ARG A 82 17.05 6.17 2.92
N LEU A 83 16.38 5.02 2.99
CA LEU A 83 15.48 4.62 1.91
C LEU A 83 14.13 5.32 2.08
N VAL A 84 14.13 6.63 1.85
CA VAL A 84 12.90 7.42 1.71
C VAL A 84 12.50 7.34 0.25
N VAL A 85 11.71 6.34 -0.13
CA VAL A 85 11.01 6.41 -1.42
C VAL A 85 9.85 7.39 -1.21
N PRO A 86 9.82 8.54 -1.92
CA PRO A 86 8.73 9.49 -1.76
C PRO A 86 7.39 8.81 -2.02
N LEU A 87 6.43 8.98 -1.12
CA LEU A 87 5.08 8.43 -1.26
C LEU A 87 4.38 8.90 -2.55
N ALA A 88 4.80 10.02 -3.13
CA ALA A 88 4.39 10.46 -4.46
C ALA A 88 4.89 9.50 -5.54
N ASN A 89 6.17 9.13 -5.52
CA ASN A 89 6.76 8.19 -6.48
C ASN A 89 6.17 6.77 -6.35
N VAL A 90 5.87 6.33 -5.12
CA VAL A 90 5.16 5.06 -4.90
C VAL A 90 3.71 5.16 -5.38
N PHE A 91 3.05 6.30 -5.18
CA PHE A 91 1.69 6.48 -5.67
C PHE A 91 1.64 6.49 -7.20
N ASP A 92 2.54 7.20 -7.87
CA ASP A 92 2.62 7.25 -9.34
C ASP A 92 3.02 5.90 -9.94
N LEU A 93 3.94 5.16 -9.32
CA LEU A 93 4.36 3.84 -9.82
C LEU A 93 3.28 2.75 -9.66
N PHE A 94 2.32 2.92 -8.75
CA PHE A 94 1.38 1.85 -8.37
C PHE A 94 -0.11 2.19 -8.58
N PHE A 95 -0.48 3.47 -8.69
CA PHE A 95 -1.82 3.93 -9.10
C PHE A 95 -1.83 4.51 -10.52
N SER A 96 -0.71 4.47 -11.25
CA SER A 96 -0.71 4.39 -12.71
C SER A 96 -1.58 3.19 -13.09
N HIS A 97 -2.86 3.48 -13.25
CA HIS A 97 -3.85 2.66 -13.92
C HIS A 97 -3.19 1.89 -15.06
N ASP A 98 -3.39 0.57 -15.10
CA ASP A 98 -3.16 -0.31 -16.25
C ASP A 98 -1.92 0.08 -17.08
N LEU A 99 -0.75 -0.46 -16.71
CA LEU A 99 0.47 -0.37 -17.51
C LEU A 99 0.10 -0.43 -19.00
N THR A 100 0.55 0.56 -19.76
CA THR A 100 0.37 0.49 -21.21
C THR A 100 0.95 -0.83 -21.71
N PRO A 101 0.41 -1.43 -22.79
CA PRO A 101 0.95 -2.68 -23.33
C PRO A 101 2.47 -2.63 -23.53
N GLU A 102 2.99 -1.46 -23.91
CA GLU A 102 4.43 -1.18 -24.01
C GLU A 102 5.14 -1.27 -22.64
N GLU A 103 4.66 -0.59 -21.61
CA GLU A 103 5.27 -0.63 -20.27
C GLU A 103 5.19 -2.02 -19.63
N GLN A 104 4.11 -2.77 -19.87
CA GLN A 104 3.97 -4.15 -19.43
C GLN A 104 5.02 -5.05 -20.10
N THR A 105 5.26 -4.86 -21.40
CA THR A 105 6.29 -5.58 -22.15
C THR A 105 7.68 -5.30 -21.60
N VAL A 106 8.00 -4.02 -21.33
CA VAL A 106 9.28 -3.60 -20.72
C VAL A 106 9.47 -4.21 -19.34
N LEU A 107 8.41 -4.22 -18.52
CA LEU A 107 8.45 -4.81 -17.18
C LEU A 107 8.70 -6.32 -17.21
N ASP A 108 8.09 -7.03 -18.16
CA ASP A 108 8.24 -8.48 -18.29
C ASP A 108 9.61 -8.86 -18.84
N GLU A 109 10.20 -8.06 -19.72
CA GLU A 109 11.60 -8.20 -20.15
C GLU A 109 12.56 -8.04 -18.96
N LEU A 110 12.38 -6.98 -18.16
CA LEU A 110 13.19 -6.71 -16.98
C LEU A 110 13.12 -7.86 -15.96
N LYS A 111 11.92 -8.40 -15.71
CA LYS A 111 11.73 -9.59 -14.85
C LYS A 111 12.45 -10.82 -15.42
N GLY A 112 12.43 -10.99 -16.74
CA GLY A 112 13.15 -12.06 -17.42
C GLY A 112 14.65 -11.99 -17.16
N GLN A 113 15.24 -10.81 -17.30
CA GLN A 113 16.67 -10.56 -17.03
C GLN A 113 17.03 -10.86 -15.56
N LEU A 114 16.21 -10.37 -14.61
CA LEU A 114 16.42 -10.63 -13.19
C LEU A 114 16.42 -12.14 -12.89
N ARG A 115 15.49 -12.87 -13.50
CA ARG A 115 15.33 -14.31 -13.32
C ARG A 115 16.49 -15.10 -13.91
N THR A 116 17.04 -14.65 -15.04
CA THR A 116 18.28 -15.19 -15.59
C THR A 116 19.44 -14.98 -14.61
N CYS A 117 19.60 -13.77 -14.06
CA CYS A 117 20.66 -13.50 -13.08
C CYS A 117 20.52 -14.34 -11.81
N LEU A 118 19.30 -14.52 -11.30
CA LEU A 118 19.04 -15.37 -10.14
C LEU A 118 19.35 -16.85 -10.41
N ASN A 119 19.06 -17.33 -11.63
CA ASN A 119 19.40 -18.69 -12.04
C ASN A 119 20.90 -18.91 -12.30
N LEU A 120 21.66 -17.83 -12.48
CA LEU A 120 23.12 -17.85 -12.62
C LEU A 120 23.84 -17.77 -11.26
N MET A 121 23.09 -17.59 -10.16
CA MET A 121 23.69 -17.69 -8.84
C MET A 121 24.04 -19.16 -8.55
N PRO A 122 25.28 -19.45 -8.11
CA PRO A 122 25.62 -20.78 -7.63
C PRO A 122 24.68 -21.16 -6.47
N PRO A 123 24.23 -22.42 -6.39
CA PRO A 123 23.65 -22.91 -5.15
C PRO A 123 24.72 -22.86 -4.05
N GLU A 124 24.33 -22.50 -2.83
CA GLU A 124 25.20 -22.65 -1.66
C GLU A 124 25.61 -24.11 -1.43
#